data_AF-A0A730RC06-F1
#
_entry.id   AF-A0A730RC06-F1
#
_cell.length_a   1.000
_cell.length_b   1.000
_cell.length_c   1.000
_cell.angle_alpha   90.00
_cell.angle_beta   90.00
_cell.angle_gamma   90.00
#
_symmetry.space_group_name_H-M   'P 1'
#
loop_
_entity.id
_entity.type
_entity.pdbx_description
1 polymer ?
#
loop_
_entity_poly.entity_id
_entity_poly.type
_entity_poly.pdbx_seq_one_letter_code
_entity_poly.pdbx_strand_id
1 'polypeptide(L)'
;MSNITKKSLIAAGILTALIAASAATAADVPAGVQLADKQTLVRNNGSEVQSLDPHKIEGVPESNVSRDLFEGLLISDVEGHPSPGVAEKWENKDFKVWTFH
;
A
#
# COMPACT_ATOMS: atom_id res chain seq x y z
N MET A 1 -40.77 1.99 -24.32
CA MET A 1 -39.58 1.14 -24.07
C MET A 1 -38.26 1.92 -24.00
N SER A 2 -38.05 3.01 -24.78
CA SER A 2 -36.79 3.78 -24.81
C SER A 2 -36.37 4.43 -23.45
N ASN A 3 -37.31 4.89 -22.63
CA ASN A 3 -37.00 5.63 -21.39
C ASN A 3 -36.52 4.74 -20.22
N ILE A 4 -36.87 3.44 -20.22
CA ILE A 4 -36.45 2.49 -19.18
C ILE A 4 -35.00 2.05 -19.43
N THR A 5 -34.64 1.80 -20.69
CA THR A 5 -33.28 1.44 -21.10
C THR A 5 -32.29 2.57 -20.83
N LYS A 6 -32.67 3.84 -21.08
CA LYS A 6 -31.84 5.01 -20.77
C LYS A 6 -31.57 5.17 -19.26
N LYS A 7 -32.56 4.95 -18.41
CA LYS A 7 -32.40 4.99 -16.94
C LYS A 7 -31.50 3.86 -16.43
N SER A 8 -31.63 2.67 -17.01
CA SER A 8 -30.78 1.52 -16.67
C SER A 8 -29.32 1.71 -17.09
N LEU A 9 -29.08 2.37 -18.23
CA LEU A 9 -27.74 2.73 -18.70
C LEU A 9 -27.08 3.80 -17.82
N ILE A 10 -27.84 4.79 -17.35
CA ILE A 10 -27.35 5.79 -16.40
C ILE A 10 -27.02 5.15 -15.05
N ALA A 11 -27.89 4.28 -14.53
CA ALA A 11 -27.64 3.56 -13.27
C ALA A 11 -26.42 2.63 -13.37
N ALA A 12 -26.25 1.94 -14.50
CA ALA A 12 -25.06 1.14 -14.76
C ALA A 12 -23.79 2.00 -14.81
N GLY A 13 -23.83 3.16 -15.50
CA GLY A 13 -22.70 4.09 -15.56
C GLY A 13 -22.29 4.69 -14.21
N ILE A 14 -23.26 4.97 -13.33
CA ILE A 14 -22.99 5.43 -11.95
C ILE A 14 -22.32 4.31 -11.15
N LEU A 15 -22.78 3.06 -11.30
CA LEU A 15 -22.20 1.91 -10.60
C LEU A 15 -20.77 1.62 -11.05
N THR A 16 -20.46 1.68 -12.36
CA THR A 16 -19.08 1.54 -12.85
C THR A 16 -18.18 2.69 -12.41
N ALA A 17 -18.70 3.92 -12.32
CA ALA A 17 -17.94 5.06 -11.82
C ALA A 17 -17.62 4.94 -10.33
N LEU A 18 -18.52 4.37 -9.52
CA LEU A 18 -18.30 4.08 -8.10
C LEU A 18 -17.26 2.97 -7.88
N ILE A 19 -17.23 1.96 -8.75
CA ILE A 19 -16.23 0.88 -8.69
C ILE A 19 -14.87 1.36 -9.19
N ALA A 20 -14.82 2.18 -10.25
CA ALA A 20 -13.57 2.78 -10.74
C ALA A 20 -13.01 3.87 -9.81
N ALA A 21 -13.83 4.38 -8.88
CA ALA A 21 -13.41 5.32 -7.84
C ALA A 21 -12.81 4.63 -6.61
N SER A 22 -12.51 3.32 -6.68
CA SER A 22 -11.55 2.69 -5.77
C SER A 22 -10.14 3.24 -6.06
N ALA A 23 -9.94 4.52 -5.77
CA ALA A 23 -8.62 5.08 -5.57
C ALA A 23 -7.91 4.21 -4.54
N ALA A 24 -6.63 3.90 -4.77
CA ALA A 24 -5.82 3.15 -3.82
C ALA A 24 -5.98 3.76 -2.42
N THR A 25 -6.59 3.00 -1.51
CA THR A 25 -6.73 3.42 -0.12
C THR A 25 -5.37 3.28 0.55
N ALA A 26 -4.75 4.41 0.90
CA ALA A 26 -3.43 4.42 1.52
C ALA A 26 -3.41 3.81 2.94
N ALA A 27 -4.57 3.63 3.57
CA ALA A 27 -4.70 3.04 4.91
C ALA A 27 -6.08 2.37 5.08
N ASP A 28 -6.14 1.36 5.95
CA ASP A 28 -7.40 0.87 6.53
C ASP A 28 -7.79 1.79 7.70
N VAL A 29 -8.83 2.59 7.50
CA VAL A 29 -9.30 3.59 8.46
C VAL A 29 -10.61 3.11 9.08
N PRO A 30 -10.70 3.00 10.43
CA PRO A 30 -11.92 2.54 11.08
C PRO A 30 -13.16 3.35 10.68
N ALA A 31 -14.29 2.66 10.52
CA ALA A 31 -15.54 3.29 10.09
C ALA A 31 -15.96 4.44 11.03
N GLY A 32 -16.33 5.57 10.44
CA GLY A 32 -16.78 6.77 11.18
C GLY A 32 -15.66 7.72 11.60
N VAL A 33 -14.38 7.37 11.41
CA VAL A 33 -13.26 8.31 11.63
C VAL A 33 -13.29 9.40 10.56
N GLN A 34 -13.35 10.66 11.01
CA GLN A 34 -13.19 11.82 10.14
C GLN A 34 -11.70 12.09 9.94
N LEU A 35 -11.23 12.02 8.70
CA LEU A 35 -9.85 12.38 8.36
C LEU A 35 -9.69 13.90 8.41
N ALA A 36 -8.54 14.35 8.93
CA ALA A 36 -8.16 15.75 8.85
C ALA A 36 -7.99 16.20 7.39
N ASP A 37 -8.30 17.47 7.12
CA ASP A 37 -8.15 18.07 5.78
C ASP A 37 -6.72 17.99 5.25
N LYS A 38 -5.71 17.98 6.15
CA LYS A 38 -4.30 17.91 5.80
C LYS A 38 -3.63 16.69 6.45
N GLN A 39 -3.19 15.75 5.62
CA GLN A 39 -2.46 14.55 6.03
C GLN A 39 -0.95 14.80 5.98
N THR A 40 -0.40 15.48 6.99
CA THR A 40 1.04 15.70 7.13
C THR A 40 1.55 15.21 8.48
N LEU A 41 2.70 14.54 8.48
CA LEU A 41 3.31 13.99 9.67
C LEU A 41 4.76 14.50 9.81
N VAL A 42 5.16 14.85 11.02
CA VAL A 42 6.55 15.19 11.37
C VAL A 42 7.04 14.15 12.36
N ARG A 43 8.13 13.45 12.01
CA ARG A 43 8.76 12.42 12.86
C ARG A 43 10.21 12.81 13.13
N ASN A 44 10.63 12.78 14.39
CA ASN A 44 12.05 12.79 14.71
C ASN A 44 12.65 11.43 14.30
N ASN A 45 13.78 11.45 13.58
CA ASN A 45 14.46 10.23 13.13
C ASN A 45 15.73 9.89 13.92
N GLY A 46 16.00 10.62 15.02
CA GLY A 46 17.12 10.35 15.93
C GLY A 46 18.43 11.01 15.49
N SER A 47 18.89 10.73 14.27
CA SER A 47 20.09 11.32 13.68
C SER A 47 19.93 11.57 12.18
N GLU A 48 20.92 12.24 11.59
CA GLU A 48 21.09 12.28 10.14
C GLU A 48 21.36 10.86 9.61
N VAL A 49 20.89 10.58 8.39
CA VAL A 49 21.07 9.28 7.74
C VAL A 49 22.41 9.18 7.04
N GLN A 50 23.03 7.99 7.07
CA GLN A 50 24.29 7.74 6.36
C GLN A 50 24.13 7.77 4.82
N SER A 51 23.02 7.23 4.32
CA SER A 51 22.71 7.13 2.89
C SER A 51 21.22 6.84 2.70
N LEU A 52 20.72 7.08 1.48
CA LEU A 52 19.42 6.59 1.02
C LEU A 52 19.55 5.38 0.06
N ASP A 53 20.76 5.02 -0.35
CA ASP A 53 21.02 3.81 -1.14
C ASP A 53 20.87 2.57 -0.23
N PRO A 54 19.89 1.67 -0.47
CA PRO A 54 19.67 0.48 0.37
C PRO A 54 20.88 -0.44 0.51
N HIS A 55 21.85 -0.39 -0.41
CA HIS A 55 23.09 -1.17 -0.34
C HIS A 55 24.19 -0.50 0.50
N LYS A 56 23.91 0.65 1.11
CA LYS A 56 24.86 1.49 1.86
C LYS A 56 24.34 1.90 3.24
N ILE A 57 23.35 1.20 3.77
CA ILE A 57 22.74 1.50 5.08
C ILE A 57 22.86 0.30 6.02
N GLU A 58 22.99 0.59 7.31
CA GLU A 58 23.05 -0.45 8.36
C GLU A 58 22.25 -0.08 9.63
N GLY A 59 21.77 1.16 9.74
CA GLY A 59 21.12 1.68 10.94
C GLY A 59 19.59 1.73 10.88
N VAL A 60 19.00 1.98 12.05
CA VAL A 60 17.56 2.20 12.23
C VAL A 60 17.09 3.51 11.58
N PRO A 61 17.78 4.67 11.75
CA PRO A 61 17.37 5.92 11.10
C PRO A 61 17.23 5.80 9.58
N GLU A 62 18.19 5.12 8.94
CA GLU A 62 18.19 4.86 7.51
C GLU A 62 17.04 3.93 7.12
N SER A 63 16.87 2.84 7.86
CA SER A 63 15.81 1.86 7.59
C SER A 63 14.41 2.46 7.75
N ASN A 64 14.22 3.43 8.65
CA ASN A 64 12.95 4.15 8.80
C ASN A 64 12.56 4.88 7.50
N VAL A 65 13.52 5.56 6.87
CA VAL A 65 13.28 6.31 5.63
C VAL A 65 13.23 5.36 4.43
N SER A 66 14.09 4.34 4.40
CA SER A 66 14.17 3.36 3.32
C SER A 66 12.84 2.64 3.10
N ARG A 67 12.13 2.26 4.19
CA ARG A 67 10.81 1.60 4.11
C ARG A 67 9.72 2.45 3.48
N ASP A 68 9.83 3.78 3.51
CA ASP A 68 8.88 4.68 2.87
C ASP A 68 9.25 4.97 1.39
N LEU A 69 10.49 4.67 0.97
CA LEU A 69 11.02 4.99 -0.36
C LEU A 69 11.18 3.77 -1.28
N PHE A 70 11.48 2.60 -0.72
CA PHE A 70 11.75 1.36 -1.46
C PHE A 70 10.93 0.22 -0.86
N GLU A 71 10.39 -0.63 -1.73
CA GLU A 71 9.59 -1.79 -1.34
C GLU A 71 10.27 -3.09 -1.79
N GLY A 72 10.31 -4.07 -0.89
CA GLY A 72 10.87 -5.40 -1.15
C GLY A 72 9.84 -6.39 -1.70
N LEU A 73 10.25 -7.66 -1.83
CA LEU A 73 9.33 -8.74 -2.21
C LEU A 73 8.16 -8.86 -1.21
N LEU A 74 8.49 -8.76 0.07
CA LEU A 74 7.56 -8.73 1.19
C LEU A 74 7.78 -7.45 2.00
N ILE A 75 6.74 -7.05 2.72
CA ILE A 75 6.77 -6.00 3.75
C ILE A 75 6.26 -6.57 5.07
N SER A 76 6.33 -5.78 6.15
CA SER A 76 5.65 -6.11 7.40
C SER A 76 4.28 -5.45 7.43
N ASP A 77 3.24 -6.17 7.84
CA ASP A 77 1.96 -5.56 8.18
C ASP A 77 2.05 -4.72 9.48
N VAL A 78 0.92 -4.12 9.87
CA VAL A 78 0.83 -3.27 11.07
C VAL A 78 1.06 -4.03 12.38
N GLU A 79 1.01 -5.36 12.37
CA GLU A 79 1.28 -6.25 13.50
C GLU A 79 2.68 -6.89 13.44
N GLY A 80 3.42 -6.67 12.35
CA GLY A 80 4.78 -7.16 12.13
C GLY A 80 4.88 -8.48 11.37
N HIS A 81 3.78 -9.03 10.85
CA HIS A 81 3.82 -10.27 10.06
C HIS A 81 4.34 -10.01 8.65
N PRO A 82 5.16 -10.92 8.07
CA PRO A 82 5.54 -10.85 6.66
C PRO A 82 4.30 -10.93 5.76
N SER A 83 4.14 -9.92 4.92
CA SER A 83 2.97 -9.71 4.06
C SER A 83 3.39 -9.39 2.62
N PRO A 84 2.48 -9.55 1.63
CA PRO A 84 2.76 -9.20 0.24
C PRO A 84 3.24 -7.76 0.08
N GLY A 85 4.38 -7.59 -0.59
CA GLY A 85 4.90 -6.31 -1.07
C GLY A 85 4.84 -6.31 -2.60
N VAL A 86 6.00 -6.22 -3.25
CA VAL A 86 6.09 -6.36 -4.72
C VAL A 86 5.64 -7.75 -5.20
N ALA A 87 5.90 -8.80 -4.42
CA ALA A 87 5.42 -10.14 -4.73
C ALA A 87 4.05 -10.37 -4.09
N GLU A 88 3.05 -10.71 -4.91
CA GLU A 88 1.67 -10.95 -4.43
C GLU A 88 1.57 -12.27 -3.65
N LYS A 89 2.43 -13.24 -4.01
CA LYS A 89 2.52 -14.55 -3.37
C LYS A 89 3.88 -15.18 -3.63
N TRP A 90 4.20 -16.18 -2.82
CA TRP A 90 5.42 -16.96 -2.96
C TRP A 90 5.18 -18.43 -2.58
N GLU A 91 5.99 -19.29 -3.16
CA GLU A 91 6.02 -20.71 -2.85
C GLU A 91 7.47 -21.17 -2.65
N ASN A 92 7.64 -22.33 -2.01
CA ASN A 92 8.96 -22.92 -1.86
C ASN A 92 8.95 -24.43 -2.05
N LYS A 93 10.08 -24.93 -2.57
CA LYS A 93 10.42 -26.34 -2.62
C LYS A 93 11.54 -26.65 -1.64
N ASP A 94 11.23 -27.51 -0.67
CA ASP A 94 12.15 -28.00 0.37
C ASP A 94 12.88 -26.88 1.14
N PHE A 95 12.25 -25.70 1.24
CA PHE A 95 12.84 -24.46 1.79
C PHE A 95 14.17 -24.02 1.14
N LYS A 96 14.49 -24.53 -0.05
CA LYS A 96 15.74 -24.26 -0.77
C LYS A 96 15.55 -23.43 -2.03
N VAL A 97 14.44 -23.65 -2.72
CA VAL A 97 14.08 -22.91 -3.93
C VAL A 97 12.81 -22.14 -3.61
N TRP A 98 12.87 -20.82 -3.79
CA TRP A 98 11.76 -19.92 -3.56
C TRP A 98 11.37 -19.26 -4.88
N THR A 99 10.08 -19.27 -5.19
CA THR A 99 9.52 -18.61 -6.37
C THR A 99 8.53 -17.53 -5.90
N PHE A 100 8.75 -16.31 -6.37
CA PHE A 100 7.95 -15.13 -6.08
C PHE A 100 7.20 -14.72 -7.35
N HIS A 101 5.92 -14.37 -7.22
CA HIS A 101 5.03 -14.02 -8.32
C HIS A 101 4.61 -12.57 -8.24
#